data_AF-C6SJM9-F1
#
_entry.id   AF-C6SJM9-F1
#
_cell.length_a   1.000
_cell.length_b   1.000
_cell.length_c   1.000
_cell.angle_alpha   90.00
_cell.angle_beta   90.00
_cell.angle_gamma   90.00
#
_symmetry.space_group_name_H-M   'P 1'
#
loop_
_entity.id
_entity.type
_entity.pdbx_description
1 polymer ?
#
loop_
_entity_poly.entity_id
_entity_poly.type
_entity_poly.pdbx_seq_one_letter_code
_entity_poly.pdbx_strand_id
1 'polypeptide(L)'
;MCIEMKFIFFVLYVLQFLPFALLHKLADLTGLLAYLLVKPRRRIGEINLAKCFPEWDGKKRETVLKQHFKHMAKLMLEYGLYWYAPAKRPEIAGALPQ
;
A
#
# COMPACT_ATOMS: atom_id res chain seq x y z
N MET A 1 -2.73 -21.27 10.41
CA MET A 1 -1.39 -20.63 10.37
C MET A 1 -0.55 -21.01 9.15
N CYS A 2 -0.11 -22.27 8.96
CA CYS A 2 0.81 -22.60 7.84
C CYS A 2 0.19 -22.50 6.43
N ILE A 3 -1.10 -22.81 6.26
CA ILE A 3 -1.80 -22.73 4.96
C ILE A 3 -2.02 -21.26 4.55
N GLU A 4 -2.36 -20.40 5.50
CA GLU A 4 -2.60 -18.96 5.28
C GLU A 4 -1.33 -18.25 4.81
N MET A 5 -0.17 -18.56 5.41
CA MET A 5 1.11 -18.00 4.97
C MET A 5 1.46 -18.40 3.54
N LYS A 6 1.28 -19.69 3.18
CA LYS A 6 1.53 -20.15 1.80
C LYS A 6 0.68 -19.41 0.78
N PHE A 7 -0.57 -19.14 1.12
CA PHE A 7 -1.46 -18.37 0.27
C PHE A 7 -0.97 -16.93 0.05
N ILE A 8 -0.55 -16.24 1.11
CA ILE A 8 -0.02 -14.86 0.99
C ILE A 8 1.21 -14.82 0.07
N PHE A 9 2.17 -15.73 0.26
CA PHE A 9 3.36 -15.79 -0.60
C PHE A 9 3.01 -16.14 -2.06
N PHE A 10 2.04 -17.02 -2.27
CA PHE A 10 1.54 -17.31 -3.62
C PHE A 10 0.93 -16.07 -4.27
N VAL A 11 0.10 -15.31 -3.54
CA VAL A 11 -0.47 -14.05 -4.05
C VAL A 11 0.64 -13.06 -4.42
N LEU A 12 1.62 -12.85 -3.54
CA LEU A 12 2.76 -11.97 -3.82
C LEU A 12 3.57 -12.44 -5.05
N TYR A 13 3.75 -13.75 -5.22
CA TYR A 13 4.39 -14.32 -6.39
C TYR A 13 3.59 -14.10 -7.68
N VAL A 14 2.25 -14.10 -7.64
CA VAL A 14 1.44 -13.78 -8.83
C VAL A 14 1.51 -12.29 -9.16
N LEU A 15 1.53 -11.42 -8.14
CA LEU A 15 1.53 -9.97 -8.33
C LEU A 15 2.76 -9.45 -9.10
N GLN A 16 3.92 -10.11 -9.05
CA GLN A 16 5.08 -9.66 -9.84
C GLN A 16 4.85 -9.70 -11.35
N PHE A 17 3.93 -10.51 -11.85
CA PHE A 17 3.66 -10.58 -13.29
C PHE A 17 2.84 -9.39 -13.81
N LEU A 18 2.23 -8.60 -12.92
CA LEU A 18 1.46 -7.43 -13.32
C LEU A 18 2.35 -6.30 -13.86
N PRO A 19 1.90 -5.56 -14.87
CA PRO A 19 2.48 -4.26 -15.21
C PRO A 19 2.39 -3.31 -14.01
N PHE A 20 3.43 -2.51 -13.77
CA PHE A 20 3.52 -1.66 -12.58
C PHE A 20 2.33 -0.69 -12.42
N ALA A 21 1.90 -0.08 -13.53
CA ALA A 21 0.73 0.78 -13.53
C ALA A 21 -0.57 0.07 -13.10
N LEU A 22 -0.73 -1.22 -13.45
CA LEU A 22 -1.90 -2.00 -13.04
C LEU A 22 -1.80 -2.39 -11.56
N LEU A 23 -0.60 -2.75 -11.08
CA LEU A 23 -0.34 -3.02 -9.67
C LEU A 23 -0.70 -1.80 -8.80
N HIS A 24 -0.31 -0.59 -9.23
CA HIS A 24 -0.63 0.65 -8.54
C HIS A 24 -2.12 0.96 -8.53
N LYS A 25 -2.86 0.73 -9.63
CA LYS A 25 -4.32 0.88 -9.65
C LYS A 25 -5.00 -0.09 -8.69
N LEU A 26 -4.55 -1.35 -8.66
CA LEU A 26 -5.03 -2.35 -7.71
C LEU A 26 -4.75 -1.92 -6.26
N ALA A 27 -3.56 -1.38 -6.00
CA ALA A 27 -3.19 -0.87 -4.69
C ALA A 27 -4.03 0.36 -4.28
N ASP A 28 -4.29 1.29 -5.19
CA ASP A 28 -5.14 2.45 -4.91
C ASP A 28 -6.57 2.04 -4.56
N LEU A 29 -7.14 1.06 -5.28
CA LEU A 29 -8.45 0.49 -4.97
C LEU A 29 -8.41 -0.23 -3.61
N THR A 30 -7.40 -1.05 -3.38
CA THR A 30 -7.21 -1.79 -2.11
C THR A 30 -7.10 -0.84 -0.93
N GLY A 31 -6.31 0.23 -1.05
CA GLY A 31 -6.17 1.26 -0.03
C GLY A 31 -7.47 2.03 0.21
N LEU A 32 -8.23 2.35 -0.84
CA LEU A 32 -9.55 2.98 -0.68
C LEU A 32 -10.52 2.05 0.07
N LEU A 33 -10.58 0.78 -0.31
CA LEU A 33 -11.41 -0.21 0.38
C LEU A 33 -10.96 -0.39 1.84
N ALA A 34 -9.65 -0.44 2.09
CA ALA A 34 -9.12 -0.54 3.45
C ALA A 34 -9.49 0.69 4.31
N TYR A 35 -9.44 1.90 3.73
CA TYR A 35 -9.91 3.11 4.40
C TYR A 35 -11.40 3.03 4.79
N LEU A 36 -12.23 2.47 3.91
CA LEU A 36 -13.68 2.35 4.16
C LEU A 36 -14.02 1.24 5.17
N LEU A 37 -13.32 0.09 5.09
CA LEU A 37 -13.67 -1.13 5.80
C LEU A 37 -12.91 -1.31 7.12
N VAL A 38 -11.65 -0.89 7.22
CA VAL A 38 -10.78 -1.10 8.40
C VAL A 38 -10.95 0.06 9.40
N LYS A 39 -12.17 0.22 9.90
CA LYS A 39 -12.59 1.32 10.79
C LYS A 39 -11.65 1.55 11.99
N PRO A 40 -11.15 0.51 12.70
CA PRO A 40 -10.25 0.73 13.83
C PRO A 40 -8.94 1.43 13.42
N ARG A 41 -8.36 1.05 12.28
CA ARG A 41 -7.13 1.67 11.76
C ARG A 41 -7.39 3.10 11.29
N ARG A 42 -8.55 3.34 10.64
CA ARG A 42 -8.95 4.69 10.24
C ARG A 42 -9.08 5.61 11.46
N ARG A 43 -9.78 5.15 12.50
CA ARG A 43 -9.96 5.93 13.75
C ARG A 43 -8.63 6.30 14.40
N ILE A 44 -7.67 5.38 14.46
CA ILE A 44 -6.33 5.68 15.00
C ILE A 44 -5.65 6.76 14.16
N GLY A 45 -5.71 6.66 12.83
CA GLY A 45 -5.15 7.66 11.93
C GLY A 45 -5.81 9.04 12.08
N GLU A 46 -7.13 9.10 12.21
CA GLU A 46 -7.89 10.33 12.46
C GLU A 46 -7.44 11.00 13.77
N ILE A 47 -7.32 10.23 14.86
CA ILE A 47 -6.86 10.72 16.17
C ILE A 47 -5.42 11.24 16.08
N ASN A 48 -4.53 10.48 15.44
CA ASN A 48 -3.12 10.85 15.31
C ASN A 48 -2.98 12.15 14.49
N LEU A 49 -3.67 12.26 13.36
CA LEU A 49 -3.63 13.48 12.55
C LEU A 49 -4.21 14.69 13.27
N ALA A 50 -5.27 14.51 14.07
CA ALA A 50 -5.82 15.59 14.87
C ALA A 50 -4.85 16.07 15.97
N LYS A 51 -4.10 15.15 16.58
CA LYS A 51 -3.12 15.47 17.63
C LYS A 51 -1.83 16.07 17.08
N CYS A 52 -1.30 15.49 16.00
CA CYS A 52 0.00 15.88 15.44
C CYS A 52 -0.09 17.11 14.52
N PHE A 53 -1.25 17.36 13.90
CA PHE A 53 -1.47 18.47 12.97
C PHE A 53 -2.74 19.26 13.35
N PRO A 54 -2.79 19.85 14.56
CA PRO A 54 -3.95 20.59 15.06
C PRO A 54 -4.35 21.78 14.15
N GLU A 55 -3.41 22.32 13.38
CA GLU A 55 -3.58 23.43 12.45
C GLU A 55 -4.20 23.05 11.10
N TRP A 56 -4.29 21.75 10.78
CA TRP A 56 -4.95 21.30 9.54
C TRP A 56 -6.46 21.25 9.69
N ASP A 57 -7.18 21.65 8.64
CA ASP A 57 -8.62 21.44 8.58
C ASP A 57 -8.98 19.94 8.45
N GLY A 58 -10.25 19.61 8.69
CA GLY A 58 -10.74 18.23 8.62
C GLY A 58 -10.57 17.60 7.23
N LYS A 59 -10.74 18.37 6.16
CA LYS A 59 -10.65 17.87 4.77
C LYS A 59 -9.22 17.49 4.40
N LYS A 60 -8.24 18.28 4.83
CA LYS A 60 -6.82 18.01 4.63
C LYS A 60 -6.40 16.76 5.39
N ARG A 61 -6.80 16.62 6.66
CA ARG A 61 -6.54 15.39 7.44
C ARG A 61 -7.16 14.16 6.78
N GLU A 62 -8.42 14.24 6.34
CA GLU A 62 -9.09 13.15 5.64
C GLU A 62 -8.36 12.76 4.34
N THR A 63 -7.97 13.74 3.54
CA THR A 63 -7.27 13.54 2.27
C THR A 63 -5.92 12.84 2.49
N VAL A 64 -5.12 13.33 3.44
CA VAL A 64 -3.83 12.72 3.79
C VAL A 64 -4.04 11.31 4.35
N LEU A 65 -5.07 11.09 5.16
CA LEU A 65 -5.37 9.75 5.67
C LEU A 65 -5.71 8.79 4.54
N LYS A 66 -6.59 9.17 3.59
CA LYS A 66 -6.89 8.33 2.41
C LYS A 66 -5.62 8.03 1.59
N GLN A 67 -4.75 9.02 1.40
CA GLN A 67 -3.47 8.82 0.72
C GLN A 67 -2.55 7.84 1.49
N HIS A 68 -2.50 7.94 2.82
CA HIS A 68 -1.74 7.01 3.65
C HIS A 68 -2.19 5.55 3.45
N PHE A 69 -3.50 5.30 3.43
CA PHE A 69 -4.02 3.94 3.16
C PHE A 69 -3.65 3.44 1.75
N LYS A 70 -3.69 4.31 0.73
CA LYS A 70 -3.25 3.97 -0.63
C LYS A 70 -1.75 3.66 -0.68
N HIS A 71 -0.90 4.46 -0.03
CA HIS A 71 0.54 4.21 0.03
C HIS A 71 0.87 2.93 0.80
N MET A 72 0.16 2.65 1.91
CA MET A 72 0.32 1.38 2.62
C MET A 72 -0.04 0.19 1.73
N ALA A 73 -1.13 0.27 0.97
CA ALA A 73 -1.48 -0.79 0.03
C ALA A 73 -0.41 -0.96 -1.07
N LYS A 74 0.14 0.13 -1.60
CA LYS A 74 1.24 0.07 -2.58
C LYS A 74 2.45 -0.67 -1.99
N LEU A 75 2.90 -0.26 -0.81
CA LEU A 75 4.01 -0.91 -0.11
C LEU A 75 3.78 -2.43 0.05
N MET A 76 2.59 -2.82 0.49
CA MET A 76 2.26 -4.24 0.68
C MET A 76 2.27 -5.05 -0.62
N LEU A 77 1.72 -4.50 -1.70
CA LEU A 77 1.59 -5.19 -2.98
C LEU A 77 2.91 -5.21 -3.76
N GLU A 78 3.71 -4.15 -3.65
CA GLU A 78 5.04 -4.06 -4.27
C GLU A 78 6.04 -5.05 -3.69
N TYR A 79 5.84 -5.57 -2.47
CA TYR A 79 6.67 -6.69 -1.97
C TYR A 79 6.68 -7.89 -2.91
N GLY A 80 5.60 -8.13 -3.66
CA GLY A 80 5.60 -9.16 -4.70
C GLY A 80 6.66 -8.90 -5.78
N LEU A 81 6.82 -7.65 -6.21
CA LEU A 81 7.87 -7.26 -7.15
C LEU A 81 9.25 -7.37 -6.50
N TYR A 82 9.45 -6.77 -5.33
CA TYR A 82 10.77 -6.73 -4.70
C TYR A 82 11.32 -8.10 -4.29
N TRP A 83 10.46 -9.07 -3.99
CA TRP A 83 10.90 -10.41 -3.59
C TRP A 83 11.06 -11.38 -4.75
N TYR A 84 10.27 -11.26 -5.81
CA TYR A 84 10.21 -12.31 -6.84
C TYR A 84 10.63 -11.86 -8.24
N ALA A 85 10.52 -10.56 -8.56
CA ALA A 85 10.89 -10.08 -9.90
C ALA A 85 12.41 -9.97 -10.05
N PRO A 86 12.95 -10.18 -11.25
CA PRO A 86 14.38 -10.04 -11.50
C PRO A 86 14.83 -8.58 -11.36
N ALA A 87 16.01 -8.35 -10.76
CA ALA A 87 16.53 -7.00 -10.48
C ALA A 87 16.68 -6.08 -11.71
N LYS A 88 16.85 -6.66 -12.90
CA LYS A 88 16.93 -5.93 -14.18
C LYS A 88 15.61 -5.32 -14.65
N ARG A 89 14.50 -5.61 -13.94
CA ARG A 89 13.19 -5.06 -14.27
C ARG A 89 13.24 -3.53 -14.15
N PRO A 90 12.73 -2.76 -15.12
CA PRO A 90 12.94 -1.31 -15.18
C PRO A 90 12.53 -0.57 -13.91
N GLU A 91 11.40 -0.97 -13.31
CA GLU A 91 10.87 -0.32 -12.10
C GLU A 91 11.72 -0.61 -10.85
N ILE A 92 12.50 -1.69 -10.85
CA ILE A 92 13.45 -2.05 -9.78
C ILE A 92 14.81 -1.41 -10.06
N ALA A 93 15.30 -1.54 -11.29
CA ALA A 93 16.58 -0.98 -11.71
C ALA A 93 16.65 0.53 -11.55
N GLY A 94 15.54 1.25 -11.79
CA GLY A 94 15.46 2.69 -11.56
C GLY A 94 15.42 3.13 -10.09
N ALA A 95 15.18 2.21 -9.16
CA ALA A 95 15.12 2.47 -7.71
C ALA A 95 16.44 2.14 -6.99
N LEU A 96 17.38 1.46 -7.64
CA LEU A 96 18.70 1.15 -7.07
C LEU A 96 19.60 2.39 -7.14
N PRO A 97 20.34 2.71 -6.06
CA PRO A 97 21.39 3.71 -6.13
C PRO A 97 22.44 3.27 -7.14
N GLN A 98 22.81 4.19 -8.05
CA GLN A 98 23.86 4.01 -9.06
C GLN A 98 25.24 4.00 -8.41
#